data_AF-H2ZEU2-F1
#
_entry.id   AF-H2ZEU2-F1
#
_cell.length_a   1.000
_cell.length_b   1.000
_cell.length_c   1.000
_cell.angle_alpha   90.00
_cell.angle_beta   90.00
_cell.angle_gamma   90.00
#
_symmetry.space_group_name_H-M   'P 1'
#
loop_
_entity.id
_entity.type
_entity.pdbx_description
1 polymer ?
#
loop_
_entity_poly.entity_id
_entity_poly.type
_entity_poly.pdbx_seq_one_letter_code
_entity_poly.pdbx_strand_id
1 'polypeptide(L)'
;MGETCRELPLPPGWEEAVDFDGRVFYIDHNLQRTSWIDPRDRLTKPHTFADCISTELPIGWEEFRDSEHGIYYIDHLNQLNQREDPRQMWHCHQQKMLED
;
A
#
# COMPACT_ATOMS: atom_id res chain seq x y z
N MET A 1 20.84 1.52 1.02
CA MET A 1 20.35 1.20 -0.34
C MET A 1 19.24 0.22 -0.11
N GLY A 2 18.00 0.70 -0.07
CA GLY A 2 16.84 -0.09 0.32
C GLY A 2 16.40 -0.93 -0.88
N GLU A 3 16.49 -2.25 -0.72
CA GLU A 3 16.00 -3.21 -1.70
C GLU A 3 14.51 -2.96 -1.87
N THR A 4 14.12 -2.54 -3.07
CA THR A 4 12.71 -2.24 -3.35
C THR A 4 11.93 -3.56 -3.34
N CYS A 5 10.72 -3.55 -2.79
CA CYS A 5 9.82 -4.72 -2.71
C CYS A 5 9.74 -5.56 -4.00
N ARG A 6 9.88 -4.89 -5.15
CA ARG A 6 9.86 -5.47 -6.50
C ARG A 6 11.08 -6.35 -6.84
N GLU A 7 12.19 -6.22 -6.11
CA GLU A 7 13.41 -7.02 -6.29
C GLU A 7 13.36 -8.37 -5.57
N LEU A 8 12.40 -8.57 -4.65
CA LEU A 8 12.18 -9.86 -4.00
C LEU A 8 11.39 -10.80 -4.91
N PRO A 9 11.73 -12.10 -4.94
CA PRO A 9 10.93 -13.09 -5.67
C PRO A 9 9.53 -13.19 -5.06
N LEU A 10 8.51 -13.35 -5.92
CA LEU A 10 7.14 -13.60 -5.46
C LEU A 10 7.08 -14.90 -4.64
N PRO A 11 6.24 -14.96 -3.59
CA PRO A 11 6.01 -16.20 -2.86
C PRO A 11 5.47 -17.30 -3.78
N PRO A 12 5.66 -18.58 -3.44
CA PRO A 12 5.17 -19.69 -4.25
C PRO A 12 3.65 -19.61 -4.46
N GLY A 13 3.24 -19.77 -5.72
CA GLY A 13 1.84 -19.68 -6.13
C GLY A 13 1.32 -18.25 -6.31
N TRP A 14 2.19 -17.23 -6.21
CA TRP A 14 1.85 -15.87 -6.62
C TRP A 14 2.41 -15.54 -8.01
N GLU A 15 1.63 -14.84 -8.81
CA GLU A 15 2.01 -14.35 -10.14
C GLU A 15 1.75 -12.84 -10.21
N GLU A 16 2.65 -12.09 -10.86
CA GLU A 16 2.49 -10.67 -11.14
C GLU A 16 1.92 -10.53 -12.57
N ALA A 17 0.83 -9.80 -12.70
CA ALA A 17 0.14 -9.56 -13.96
C ALA A 17 -0.16 -8.06 -14.13
N VAL A 18 -0.45 -7.65 -15.36
CA VAL A 18 -0.75 -6.26 -15.69
C VAL A 18 -2.14 -6.20 -16.32
N ASP A 19 -2.99 -5.32 -15.80
CA ASP A 19 -4.34 -5.09 -16.34
C ASP A 19 -4.28 -4.24 -17.63
N PHE A 20 -5.41 -4.11 -18.33
CA PHE A 20 -5.53 -3.30 -19.55
C PHE A 20 -5.17 -1.82 -19.34
N ASP A 21 -5.34 -1.30 -18.11
CA ASP A 21 -4.92 0.06 -17.73
C ASP A 21 -3.40 0.18 -17.48
N GLY A 22 -2.63 -0.90 -17.64
CA GLY A 22 -1.20 -0.92 -17.32
C GLY A 22 -0.90 -1.05 -15.83
N ARG A 23 -1.91 -1.35 -15.00
CA ARG A 23 -1.76 -1.51 -13.56
C ARG A 23 -1.30 -2.91 -13.21
N VAL A 24 -0.27 -2.98 -12.36
CA VAL A 24 0.21 -4.26 -11.83
C VAL A 24 -0.77 -4.77 -10.77
N PHE A 25 -1.15 -6.03 -10.88
CA PHE A 25 -1.90 -6.77 -9.87
C PHE A 25 -1.27 -8.15 -9.66
N TYR A 26 -1.61 -8.77 -8.55
CA TYR A 26 -1.04 -10.05 -8.14
C TYR A 26 -2.12 -11.13 -8.08
N ILE A 27 -1.79 -12.30 -8.61
CA ILE A 27 -2.68 -13.46 -8.68
C ILE A 27 -2.17 -14.49 -7.68
N ASP A 28 -2.95 -14.80 -6.67
CA ASP A 28 -2.70 -15.92 -5.75
C ASP A 28 -3.40 -17.17 -6.28
N HIS A 29 -2.61 -18.08 -6.85
CA HIS A 29 -3.06 -19.38 -7.34
C HIS A 29 -3.40 -20.35 -6.20
N ASN A 30 -2.91 -20.11 -4.98
CA ASN A 30 -3.20 -20.96 -3.83
C ASN A 30 -4.67 -20.85 -3.39
N LEU A 31 -5.19 -19.62 -3.31
CA LEU A 31 -6.59 -19.32 -2.95
C LEU A 31 -7.45 -18.97 -4.16
N GLN A 32 -6.87 -18.95 -5.36
CA GLN A 32 -7.49 -18.58 -6.63
C GLN A 32 -8.12 -17.17 -6.57
N ARG A 33 -7.35 -16.19 -6.10
CA ARG A 33 -7.79 -14.80 -5.91
C ARG A 33 -6.82 -13.84 -6.56
N THR A 34 -7.31 -12.65 -6.90
CA THR A 34 -6.47 -11.53 -7.33
C THR A 34 -6.42 -10.47 -6.22
N SER A 35 -5.31 -9.75 -6.15
CA SER A 35 -5.04 -8.73 -5.15
C SER A 35 -4.24 -7.59 -5.78
N TRP A 36 -4.62 -6.37 -5.44
CA TRP A 36 -3.82 -5.17 -5.76
C TRP A 36 -2.64 -5.00 -4.80
N ILE A 37 -2.67 -5.70 -3.66
CA ILE A 37 -1.61 -5.69 -2.66
C ILE A 37 -0.56 -6.71 -3.05
N ASP A 38 0.67 -6.24 -3.20
CA ASP A 38 1.83 -7.10 -3.39
C ASP A 38 2.05 -8.00 -2.16
N PRO A 39 2.20 -9.32 -2.34
CA PRO A 39 2.36 -10.23 -1.20
C PRO A 39 3.71 -10.08 -0.48
N ARG A 40 4.72 -9.52 -1.15
CA ARG A 40 6.05 -9.20 -0.62
C ARG A 40 6.02 -7.90 0.19
N ASP A 41 5.03 -7.04 -0.02
CA ASP A 41 4.80 -5.81 0.75
C ASP A 41 4.73 -6.08 2.26
N ARG A 42 4.23 -7.26 2.66
CA ARG A 42 4.23 -7.69 4.06
C ARG A 42 5.62 -7.83 4.69
N LEU A 43 6.65 -8.02 3.86
CA LEU A 43 8.04 -8.17 4.30
C LEU A 43 8.79 -6.83 4.28
N THR A 44 8.43 -5.92 3.37
CA THR A 44 9.21 -4.71 3.12
C THR A 44 8.53 -3.44 3.61
N LYS A 45 7.20 -3.43 3.74
CA LYS A 45 6.46 -2.26 4.20
C LYS A 45 6.16 -2.34 5.69
N PRO A 46 6.10 -1.17 6.36
CA PRO A 46 5.75 -1.09 7.75
C PRO A 46 4.33 -1.62 7.98
N HIS A 47 4.22 -2.55 8.93
CA HIS A 47 2.93 -3.16 9.31
C HIS A 47 2.05 -2.16 10.08
N THR A 48 2.63 -1.08 10.61
CA THR A 48 1.93 -0.02 11.32
C THR A 48 2.37 1.36 10.84
N PHE A 49 1.50 2.36 11.02
CA PHE A 49 1.82 3.76 10.72
C PHE A 49 3.04 4.29 11.50
N ALA A 50 3.34 3.72 12.66
CA ALA A 50 4.46 4.12 13.52
C ALA A 50 5.84 3.72 12.98
N ASP A 51 5.89 2.70 12.12
CA ASP A 51 7.13 2.18 11.53
C ASP A 51 7.43 2.81 10.14
N CYS A 52 6.63 3.79 9.70
CA CYS A 52 6.81 4.43 8.40
C CYS A 52 8.11 5.23 8.34
N ILE A 53 9.13 4.66 7.67
CA ILE A 53 10.38 5.35 7.40
C ILE A 53 10.21 6.19 6.12
N SER A 54 10.25 7.50 6.27
CA SER A 54 10.38 8.51 5.20
C SER A 54 9.16 8.75 4.31
N THR A 55 8.81 7.86 3.38
CA THR A 55 7.88 8.20 2.28
C THR A 55 6.92 7.09 1.88
N GLU A 56 7.13 5.86 2.36
CA GLU A 56 6.31 4.71 1.97
C GLU A 56 5.03 4.64 2.81
N LEU A 57 3.90 4.38 2.15
CA LEU A 57 2.62 4.17 2.80
C LEU A 57 2.58 2.78 3.44
N PRO A 58 1.80 2.56 4.51
CA PRO A 58 1.68 1.24 5.11
C PRO A 58 1.08 0.20 4.14
N ILE A 59 1.21 -1.07 4.50
CA ILE A 59 0.69 -2.17 3.68
C ILE A 59 -0.78 -1.93 3.35
N GLY A 60 -1.14 -2.15 2.07
CA GLY A 60 -2.50 -1.97 1.58
C GLY A 60 -2.84 -0.55 1.15
N TRP A 61 -2.01 0.44 1.48
CA TRP A 61 -2.17 1.80 1.02
C TRP A 61 -1.32 2.10 -0.21
N GLU A 62 -1.93 2.74 -1.21
CA GLU A 62 -1.28 3.18 -2.44
C GLU A 62 -1.50 4.69 -2.65
N GLU A 63 -0.45 5.40 -3.06
CA GLU A 63 -0.52 6.81 -3.48
C GLU A 63 -0.79 6.82 -4.99
N PHE A 64 -1.91 7.42 -5.39
CA PHE A 64 -2.20 7.66 -6.78
C PHE A 64 -2.11 9.15 -7.09
N ARG A 65 -1.56 9.47 -8.26
CA ARG A 65 -1.47 10.85 -8.75
C ARG A 65 -2.17 10.95 -10.10
N ASP A 66 -3.18 11.79 -10.16
CA ASP A 66 -3.89 12.13 -11.39
C ASP A 66 -3.85 13.63 -11.68
N SER A 67 -3.98 13.99 -12.96
CA SER A 67 -3.94 15.40 -13.42
C SER A 67 -5.21 16.18 -13.05
N GLU A 68 -6.37 15.52 -12.95
CA GLU A 68 -7.63 16.16 -12.56
C GLU A 68 -7.80 16.22 -11.04
N HIS A 69 -7.40 15.16 -10.33
CA HIS A 69 -7.70 15.00 -8.90
C HIS A 69 -6.54 15.32 -7.96
N GLY A 70 -5.31 15.44 -8.48
CA GLY A 70 -4.11 15.57 -7.66
C GLY A 70 -3.70 14.24 -7.03
N ILE A 71 -3.07 14.31 -5.85
CA ILE A 71 -2.66 13.13 -5.09
C ILE A 71 -3.85 12.64 -4.25
N TYR A 72 -4.14 11.35 -4.32
CA TYR A 72 -5.10 10.69 -3.44
C TYR A 72 -4.61 9.30 -3.03
N TYR A 73 -5.17 8.78 -1.95
CA TYR A 73 -4.74 7.55 -1.30
C TYR A 73 -5.82 6.48 -1.45
N ILE A 74 -5.42 5.28 -1.85
CA ILE A 74 -6.30 4.13 -2.01
C ILE A 74 -5.94 3.12 -0.92
N ASP A 75 -6.93 2.72 -0.13
CA ASP A 75 -6.80 1.62 0.80
C ASP A 75 -7.41 0.36 0.20
N HIS A 76 -6.55 -0.54 -0.26
CA HIS A 76 -6.96 -1.81 -0.87
C HIS A 76 -7.46 -2.82 0.16
N LEU A 77 -7.21 -2.62 1.46
CA LEU A 77 -7.70 -3.51 2.52
C LEU A 77 -9.20 -3.29 2.79
N ASN A 78 -9.63 -2.03 2.91
CA ASN A 78 -11.04 -1.69 3.12
C ASN A 78 -11.75 -1.26 1.83
N GLN A 79 -11.06 -1.25 0.68
CA GLN A 79 -11.58 -0.84 -0.62
C GLN A 79 -12.10 0.62 -0.61
N LEU A 80 -11.31 1.51 -0.01
CA LEU A 80 -11.65 2.93 0.16
C LEU A 80 -10.70 3.83 -0.64
N ASN A 81 -11.17 5.01 -1.03
CA ASN A 81 -10.33 6.08 -1.56
C ASN A 81 -10.51 7.33 -0.70
N GLN A 82 -9.43 8.08 -0.48
CA GLN A 82 -9.46 9.32 0.31
C GLN A 82 -8.42 10.33 -0.16
N ARG A 83 -8.68 11.61 0.12
CA ARG A 83 -7.76 12.70 -0.24
C ARG A 83 -6.69 12.96 0.81
N GLU A 84 -6.99 12.68 2.07
CA GLU A 84 -6.08 12.93 3.18
C GLU A 84 -5.07 11.81 3.34
N ASP A 85 -3.81 12.17 3.58
CA ASP A 85 -2.75 11.19 3.81
C ASP A 85 -3.05 10.43 5.12
N PRO A 86 -3.15 9.09 5.09
CA PRO A 86 -3.54 8.31 6.25
C PRO A 86 -2.49 8.38 7.37
N ARG A 87 -1.21 8.68 7.05
CA ARG A 87 -0.15 8.90 8.04
C ARG A 87 -0.34 10.25 8.74
N GLN A 88 -0.78 11.28 8.01
CA GLN A 88 -1.15 12.56 8.62
C GLN A 88 -2.37 12.42 9.54
N MET A 89 -3.37 11.63 9.15
CA MET A 89 -4.52 11.34 10.02
C MET A 89 -4.08 10.62 11.30
N TRP A 90 -3.21 9.62 11.20
CA TRP A 90 -2.67 8.90 12.35
C TRP A 90 -1.85 9.82 13.27
N HIS A 91 -0.98 10.66 12.72
CA HIS A 91 -0.18 11.60 13.49
C HIS A 91 -1.04 12.65 14.21
N CYS A 92 -2.06 13.18 13.54
CA CYS A 92 -3.02 14.12 14.13
C CYS A 92 -3.82 13.48 15.27
N HIS A 93 -4.27 12.23 15.09
CA HIS A 93 -4.98 11.48 16.12
C HIS A 93 -4.10 11.19 17.34
N GLN A 94 -2.84 10.77 17.13
CA GLN A 94 -1.89 10.59 18.24
C GLN A 94 -1.64 11.88 19.00
N GLN A 95 -1.44 13.02 18.31
CA GLN A 95 -1.22 14.31 18.98
C GLN A 95 -2.42 14.69 19.85
N LYS A 96 -3.65 14.53 19.34
CA LYS A 96 -4.86 14.78 20.12
C LYS A 96 -5.00 13.88 21.35
N MET A 97 -4.50 12.65 21.31
CA MET A 97 -4.52 11.75 22.47
C MET A 97 -3.41 12.03 23.50
N LEU A 98 -2.37 12.77 23.11
CA LEU A 98 -1.28 13.19 24.00
C LEU A 98 -1.53 14.56 24.64
N GLU A 99 -2.52 15.30 24.16
CA GLU A 99 -2.91 16.63 24.64
C GLU A 99 -4.04 16.61 25.70
N ASP A 100 -4.59 15.44 26.05
CA ASP A 100 -5.61 15.21 27.10
C ASP A 100 -5.00 14.61 28.40
#